data_AF-A0A1G6HP66-F1
#
_entry.id   AF-A0A1G6HP66-F1
#
_cell.length_a   1.000
_cell.length_b   1.000
_cell.length_c   1.000
_cell.angle_alpha   90.00
_cell.angle_beta   90.00
_cell.angle_gamma   90.00
#
_symmetry.space_group_name_H-M   'P 1'
#
loop_
_entity.id
_entity.type
_entity.pdbx_description
1 polymer ?
#
loop_
_entity_poly.entity_id
_entity_poly.type
_entity_poly.pdbx_seq_one_letter_code
_entity_poly.pdbx_strand_id
1 'polypeptide(L)'
;MIKIKLSELDAPVKMERNCIARMKDFIEDERWHSERLLVLYGLPETGKDMLAKQILSYYRNSVKCSVYEVEETDTMEDIYQLLERIQEQDKDRVRQIIWFREITRVKDFIRRSACLPDIFATYFRVIIVSGTDSFTFYNAGNDELFDRTTDIHTTYISFTEHCRLLGSKSLDDYIHYGGLLNPSGERVVHNYDSAYQYVDKYIAENIYRSTRSGCRFDRYESLKGLPLSDLKMFVHGILSLCSGVFAKDKAQALLKKVAEDENRPVHEILDFIEDGFFSGLDAGCSSREVSEEFLAAISVIAGNRKLRLELYMACCFDEVLRRMDVVSVFRQVNFIFEDGSWKIKRRTYPYHVIQPAVRYWYLQKGREFIEDYRYYNEISEDGRKTISRALGAKIDRLMVAETVLHDVGCILSTVFRKNWLGRDKRFEVFRAEFRKDGCLYGCYDLVVHDWETLSHWGFVINNGFEASSEDDRLFSDRELQEKLQKQFGRCNNVAVLYKGKSSISRFGTVYLNIYDFLSSLESNRDMGKVFKELLEGISKLDK
;
A
#
# COMPACT_ATOMS: atom_id res chain seq x y z
N MET A 1 -4.78 -16.80 32.42
CA MET A 1 -3.43 -17.37 32.64
C MET A 1 -2.79 -17.48 31.28
N ILE A 2 -1.85 -16.58 31.01
CA ILE A 2 -1.19 -16.41 29.72
C ILE A 2 -0.46 -17.71 29.34
N LYS A 3 -0.68 -18.21 28.12
CA LYS A 3 -0.16 -19.51 27.67
C LYS A 3 1.23 -19.35 27.07
N ILE A 4 2.17 -20.21 27.48
CA ILE A 4 3.51 -20.28 26.89
C ILE A 4 3.48 -21.17 25.65
N LYS A 5 4.03 -20.70 24.52
CA LYS A 5 4.08 -21.46 23.26
C LYS A 5 5.52 -21.72 22.78
N LEU A 6 6.22 -22.63 23.46
CA LEU A 6 7.60 -22.99 23.09
C LEU A 6 7.71 -23.71 21.73
N SER A 7 6.66 -24.40 21.28
CA SER A 7 6.63 -25.09 19.98
C SER A 7 6.71 -24.14 18.78
N GLU A 8 6.46 -22.84 18.97
CA GLU A 8 6.61 -21.84 17.91
C GLU A 8 8.08 -21.52 17.57
N LEU A 9 9.05 -21.97 18.39
CA LEU A 9 10.49 -21.75 18.20
C LEU A 9 11.15 -22.70 17.18
N ASP A 10 10.45 -23.75 16.75
CA ASP A 10 10.99 -24.82 15.89
C ASP A 10 10.49 -24.79 14.44
N ALA A 11 9.71 -23.77 14.04
CA ALA A 11 9.17 -23.69 12.69
C ALA A 11 10.28 -23.33 11.67
N PRO A 12 10.53 -24.17 10.64
CA PRO A 12 11.50 -23.86 9.61
C PRO A 12 10.97 -22.71 8.75
N VAL A 13 11.61 -21.54 8.82
CA VAL A 13 11.27 -20.43 7.94
C VAL A 13 12.28 -20.33 6.81
N LYS A 14 11.89 -20.78 5.61
CA LYS A 14 12.82 -20.93 4.48
C LYS A 14 13.24 -19.61 3.82
N MET A 15 12.46 -18.53 3.94
CA MET A 15 12.74 -17.24 3.31
C MET A 15 12.39 -16.07 4.21
N GLU A 16 13.32 -15.11 4.37
CA GLU A 16 13.23 -13.98 5.29
C GLU A 16 12.30 -12.86 4.78
N ARG A 17 11.53 -12.20 5.65
CA ARG A 17 10.80 -10.96 5.28
C ARG A 17 11.78 -9.80 5.01
N ASN A 18 11.47 -8.89 4.10
CA ASN A 18 12.29 -7.71 3.80
C ASN A 18 12.52 -6.82 5.05
N CYS A 19 11.54 -6.75 5.94
CA CYS A 19 11.62 -5.98 7.18
C CYS A 19 12.45 -6.63 8.30
N ILE A 20 12.97 -7.86 8.12
CA ILE A 20 13.75 -8.56 9.16
C ILE A 20 15.00 -7.79 9.57
N ALA A 21 15.64 -7.09 8.63
CA ALA A 21 16.86 -6.32 8.90
C ALA A 21 16.60 -5.26 9.98
N ARG A 22 15.44 -4.59 9.93
CA ARG A 22 15.05 -3.58 10.95
C ARG A 22 14.88 -4.20 12.34
N MET A 23 14.43 -5.45 12.42
CA MET A 23 14.37 -6.16 13.70
C MET A 23 15.76 -6.55 14.21
N LYS A 24 16.64 -7.03 13.32
CA LYS A 24 18.03 -7.36 13.68
C LYS A 24 18.75 -6.11 14.18
N ASP A 25 18.64 -4.99 13.46
CA ASP A 25 19.20 -3.69 13.87
C ASP A 25 18.74 -3.30 15.28
N PHE A 26 17.44 -3.44 15.60
CA PHE A 26 16.93 -3.12 16.94
C PHE A 26 17.44 -4.06 18.05
N ILE A 27 17.59 -5.35 17.77
CA ILE A 27 18.02 -6.36 18.75
C ILE A 27 19.53 -6.29 19.02
N GLU A 28 20.30 -5.87 18.02
CA GLU A 28 21.75 -5.75 18.06
C GLU A 28 22.22 -4.37 18.55
N ASP A 29 21.37 -3.34 18.50
CA ASP A 29 21.79 -1.99 18.92
C ASP A 29 21.84 -1.81 20.44
N GLU A 30 23.05 -1.95 20.98
CA GLU A 30 23.35 -1.79 22.40
C GLU A 30 23.02 -0.39 22.96
N ARG A 31 22.85 0.63 22.11
CA ARG A 31 22.59 2.02 22.52
C ARG A 31 21.11 2.31 22.82
N TRP A 32 20.17 1.45 22.41
CA TRP A 32 18.72 1.76 22.39
C TRP A 32 17.87 0.87 23.31
N HIS A 33 18.49 -0.01 24.11
CA HIS A 33 17.75 -0.97 24.94
C HIS A 33 17.05 -0.36 26.15
N SER A 34 17.39 0.86 26.59
CA SER A 34 16.67 1.47 27.70
C SER A 34 15.33 2.01 27.21
N GLU A 35 14.24 1.42 27.71
CA GLU A 35 12.88 2.00 27.69
C GLU A 35 12.13 1.95 26.35
N ARG A 36 12.52 1.06 25.42
CA ARG A 36 11.78 0.87 24.15
C ARG A 36 11.28 -0.55 23.91
N LEU A 37 10.06 -0.65 23.38
CA LEU A 37 9.45 -1.89 22.88
C LEU A 37 9.63 -2.03 21.38
N LEU A 38 9.71 -3.27 20.90
CA LEU A 38 9.57 -3.57 19.48
C LEU A 38 8.11 -3.91 19.17
N VAL A 39 7.43 -3.07 18.39
CA VAL A 39 6.03 -3.27 18.03
C VAL A 39 5.92 -3.85 16.63
N LEU A 40 5.33 -5.03 16.51
CA LEU A 40 4.99 -5.67 15.24
C LEU A 40 3.49 -5.52 14.96
N TYR A 41 3.14 -4.70 13.98
CA TYR A 41 1.76 -4.39 13.64
C TYR A 41 1.52 -4.43 12.13
N GLY A 42 0.26 -4.52 11.75
CA GLY A 42 -0.18 -4.64 10.37
C GLY A 42 -1.46 -5.46 10.25
N LEU A 43 -2.07 -5.49 9.07
CA LEU A 43 -3.29 -6.24 8.84
C LEU A 43 -3.06 -7.76 9.01
N PRO A 44 -4.10 -8.56 9.29
CA PRO A 44 -3.99 -10.01 9.42
C PRO A 44 -3.54 -10.68 8.12
N GLU A 45 -2.90 -11.84 8.25
CA GLU A 45 -2.27 -12.56 7.13
C GLU A 45 -1.22 -11.74 6.38
N THR A 46 -0.47 -10.85 7.06
CA THR A 46 0.62 -10.08 6.43
C THR A 46 2.00 -10.50 6.93
N GLY A 47 2.11 -11.66 7.58
CA GLY A 47 3.40 -12.24 7.96
C GLY A 47 4.00 -11.75 9.28
N LYS A 48 3.23 -11.09 10.18
CA LYS A 48 3.69 -10.72 11.54
C LYS A 48 4.27 -11.89 12.31
N ASP A 49 3.53 -12.98 12.40
CA ASP A 49 3.95 -14.17 13.15
C ASP A 49 5.15 -14.85 12.48
N MET A 50 5.19 -14.86 11.14
CA MET A 50 6.32 -15.39 10.39
C MET A 50 7.60 -14.61 10.71
N LEU A 51 7.51 -13.28 10.71
CA LEU A 51 8.62 -12.38 11.02
C LEU A 51 9.12 -12.56 12.46
N ALA A 52 8.22 -12.60 13.44
CA ALA A 52 8.59 -12.84 14.84
C ALA A 52 9.29 -14.20 15.02
N LYS A 53 8.75 -15.26 14.41
CA LYS A 53 9.34 -16.61 14.45
C LYS A 53 10.72 -16.68 13.79
N GLN A 54 10.94 -15.96 12.68
CA GLN A 54 12.26 -15.88 12.04
C GLN A 54 13.32 -15.34 13.01
N ILE A 55 13.00 -14.24 13.71
CA ILE A 55 13.90 -13.61 14.67
C ILE A 55 14.15 -14.53 15.87
N LEU A 56 13.11 -15.09 16.46
CA LEU A 56 13.27 -15.98 17.61
C LEU A 56 14.10 -17.22 17.25
N SER A 57 13.88 -17.80 16.06
CA SER A 57 14.66 -18.92 15.55
C SER A 57 16.14 -18.56 15.32
N TYR A 58 16.41 -17.37 14.81
CA TYR A 58 17.78 -16.86 14.62
C TYR A 58 18.54 -16.73 15.95
N TYR A 59 17.89 -16.19 16.98
CA TYR A 59 18.56 -15.90 18.26
C TYR A 59 18.51 -17.03 19.30
N ARG A 60 17.64 -18.04 19.17
CA ARG A 60 17.36 -19.06 20.21
C ARG A 60 18.58 -19.79 20.77
N ASN A 61 19.64 -19.95 19.97
CA ASN A 61 20.86 -20.64 20.38
C ASN A 61 21.83 -19.74 21.18
N SER A 62 21.63 -18.42 21.11
CA SER A 62 22.51 -17.40 21.71
C SER A 62 21.83 -16.62 22.83
N VAL A 63 20.51 -16.51 22.79
CA VAL A 63 19.69 -15.76 23.74
C VAL A 63 18.44 -16.57 24.07
N LYS A 64 18.04 -16.58 25.34
CA LYS A 64 16.78 -17.20 25.75
C LYS A 64 15.62 -16.50 25.05
N CYS A 65 14.72 -17.26 24.45
CA CYS A 65 13.53 -16.77 23.76
C CYS A 65 12.27 -17.31 24.46
N SER A 66 11.23 -16.49 24.63
CA SER A 66 9.92 -16.99 25.07
C SER A 66 8.77 -16.30 24.37
N VAL A 67 7.72 -17.08 24.14
CA VAL A 67 6.50 -16.65 23.44
C VAL A 67 5.32 -16.84 24.36
N TYR A 68 4.54 -15.78 24.51
CA TYR A 68 3.36 -15.70 25.34
C TYR A 68 2.16 -15.31 24.47
N GLU A 69 1.15 -16.19 24.44
CA GLU A 69 -0.11 -15.91 23.76
C GLU A 69 -1.07 -15.22 24.72
N VAL A 70 -1.52 -14.02 24.34
CA VAL A 70 -2.43 -13.20 25.14
C VAL A 70 -3.88 -13.42 24.69
N GLU A 71 -4.77 -13.63 25.66
CA GLU A 71 -6.19 -13.87 25.43
C GLU A 71 -7.01 -12.63 25.86
N GLU A 72 -8.26 -12.51 25.39
CA GLU A 72 -9.15 -11.38 25.72
C GLU A 72 -9.49 -11.26 27.22
N THR A 73 -9.29 -12.34 27.98
CA THR A 73 -9.52 -12.39 29.42
C THR A 73 -8.32 -11.93 30.24
N ASP A 74 -7.13 -11.84 29.64
CA ASP A 74 -5.92 -11.39 30.35
C ASP A 74 -5.93 -9.85 30.47
N THR A 75 -5.23 -9.35 31.48
CA THR A 75 -5.10 -7.91 31.79
C THR A 75 -3.64 -7.46 31.75
N MET A 76 -3.39 -6.14 31.69
CA MET A 76 -2.02 -5.63 31.85
C MET A 76 -1.41 -5.98 33.20
N GLU A 77 -2.23 -6.18 34.24
CA GLU A 77 -1.78 -6.65 35.56
C GLU A 77 -1.30 -8.11 35.51
N ASP A 78 -1.99 -8.98 34.78
CA ASP A 78 -1.53 -10.37 34.59
C ASP A 78 -0.18 -10.43 33.86
N ILE A 79 0.01 -9.55 32.87
CA ILE A 79 1.28 -9.43 32.13
C ILE A 79 2.38 -8.89 33.06
N TYR A 80 2.07 -7.89 33.89
CA TYR A 80 2.99 -7.34 34.88
C TYR A 80 3.49 -8.43 35.84
N GLN A 81 2.57 -9.17 36.47
CA GLN A 81 2.89 -10.24 37.43
C GLN A 81 3.62 -11.41 36.77
N LEU A 82 3.39 -11.65 35.48
CA LEU A 82 4.17 -12.62 34.72
C LEU A 82 5.62 -12.16 34.55
N LEU A 83 5.84 -10.93 34.12
CA LEU A 83 7.18 -10.38 33.90
C LEU A 83 7.98 -10.26 35.20
N GLU A 84 7.33 -9.85 36.29
CA GLU A 84 7.93 -9.81 37.63
C GLU A 84 8.43 -11.19 38.06
N ARG A 85 7.60 -12.25 37.91
CA ARG A 85 8.02 -13.62 38.21
C ARG A 85 9.18 -14.10 37.32
N ILE A 86 9.20 -13.73 36.04
CA ILE A 86 10.31 -14.08 35.14
C ILE A 86 11.59 -13.41 35.60
N GLN A 87 11.51 -12.12 35.97
CA GLN A 87 12.64 -11.34 36.46
C GLN A 87 13.19 -11.91 37.78
N GLU A 88 12.33 -12.29 38.72
CA GLU A 88 12.73 -12.91 39.99
C GLU A 88 13.42 -14.27 39.80
N GLN A 89 13.01 -15.03 38.78
CA GLN A 89 13.58 -16.33 38.46
C GLN A 89 14.89 -16.25 37.66
N ASP A 90 15.14 -15.15 36.95
CA ASP A 90 16.35 -14.93 36.15
C ASP A 90 17.54 -14.45 37.00
N LYS A 91 18.05 -15.35 37.85
CA LYS A 91 19.18 -15.08 38.76
C LYS A 91 20.48 -14.68 38.05
N ASP A 92 20.66 -15.15 36.82
CA ASP A 92 21.88 -14.94 36.03
C ASP A 92 21.80 -13.69 35.13
N ARG A 93 20.67 -12.95 35.17
CA ARG A 93 20.40 -11.77 34.31
C ARG A 93 20.63 -12.06 32.83
N VAL A 94 20.25 -13.25 32.37
CA VAL A 94 20.38 -13.63 30.96
C VAL A 94 19.31 -12.87 30.19
N ARG A 95 19.67 -11.68 29.70
CA ARG A 95 18.79 -10.77 28.96
C ARG A 95 18.02 -11.53 27.87
N GLN A 96 16.75 -11.81 28.14
CA GLN A 96 15.88 -12.66 27.33
C GLN A 96 15.18 -11.87 26.23
N ILE A 97 14.83 -12.52 25.11
CA ILE A 97 13.86 -11.98 24.14
C ILE A 97 12.48 -12.53 24.49
N ILE A 98 11.52 -11.63 24.76
CA ILE A 98 10.14 -11.97 25.11
C ILE A 98 9.22 -11.49 23.99
N TRP A 99 8.34 -12.35 23.50
CA TRP A 99 7.29 -11.97 22.56
C TRP A 99 5.90 -12.18 23.16
N PHE A 100 5.14 -11.10 23.29
CA PHE A 100 3.70 -11.12 23.57
C PHE A 100 2.90 -11.05 22.28
N ARG A 101 2.23 -12.15 21.94
CA ARG A 101 1.39 -12.28 20.75
C ARG A 101 -0.06 -11.91 21.06
N GLU A 102 -0.68 -11.16 20.16
CA GLU A 102 -2.07 -10.64 20.29
C GLU A 102 -2.30 -9.77 21.54
N ILE A 103 -1.31 -8.98 21.97
CA ILE A 103 -1.43 -8.12 23.16
C ILE A 103 -2.58 -7.10 23.05
N THR A 104 -2.96 -6.73 21.82
CA THR A 104 -4.06 -5.78 21.56
C THR A 104 -5.43 -6.33 21.96
N ARG A 105 -5.54 -7.61 22.36
CA ARG A 105 -6.76 -8.19 22.95
C ARG A 105 -7.00 -7.71 24.38
N VAL A 106 -5.97 -7.21 25.06
CA VAL A 106 -6.06 -6.70 26.43
C VAL A 106 -6.75 -5.34 26.44
N LYS A 107 -7.91 -5.27 27.09
CA LYS A 107 -8.78 -4.08 27.06
C LYS A 107 -8.12 -2.82 27.64
N ASP A 108 -7.27 -2.97 28.64
CA ASP A 108 -6.57 -1.85 29.28
C ASP A 108 -5.16 -1.60 28.72
N PHE A 109 -4.78 -2.24 27.61
CA PHE A 109 -3.46 -2.09 26.98
C PHE A 109 -3.10 -0.63 26.69
N ILE A 110 -3.99 0.14 26.05
CA ILE A 110 -3.72 1.55 25.68
C ILE A 110 -3.39 2.40 26.92
N ARG A 111 -4.02 2.12 28.06
CA ARG A 111 -3.94 2.93 29.29
C ARG A 111 -2.91 2.44 30.31
N ARG A 112 -2.37 1.25 30.15
CA ARG A 112 -1.50 0.61 31.16
C ARG A 112 -0.24 -0.06 30.59
N SER A 113 0.02 0.10 29.29
CA SER A 113 1.19 -0.52 28.64
C SER A 113 2.53 0.13 28.98
N ALA A 114 2.56 1.31 29.63
CA ALA A 114 3.79 1.98 30.05
C ALA A 114 4.69 1.13 30.97
N CYS A 115 4.12 0.18 31.73
CA CYS A 115 4.92 -0.71 32.57
C CYS A 115 5.90 -1.57 31.76
N LEU A 116 5.58 -1.90 30.51
CA LEU A 116 6.43 -2.73 29.65
C LEU A 116 7.78 -2.03 29.36
N PRO A 117 7.83 -0.81 28.79
CA PRO A 117 9.08 -0.09 28.59
C PRO A 117 9.69 0.43 29.89
N ASP A 118 8.88 1.04 30.78
CA ASP A 118 9.41 1.81 31.92
C ASP A 118 10.00 0.93 33.01
N ILE A 119 9.50 -0.31 33.15
CA ILE A 119 9.94 -1.24 34.19
C ILE A 119 10.74 -2.37 33.56
N PHE A 120 10.24 -3.00 32.50
CA PHE A 120 10.77 -4.30 32.06
C PHE A 120 11.77 -4.24 30.90
N ALA A 121 11.69 -3.25 30.00
CA ALA A 121 12.58 -3.21 28.83
C ALA A 121 14.06 -3.07 29.21
N THR A 122 14.38 -2.49 30.37
CA THR A 122 15.76 -2.42 30.89
C THR A 122 16.31 -3.74 31.41
N TYR A 123 15.44 -4.68 31.81
CA TYR A 123 15.84 -5.99 32.34
C TYR A 123 16.00 -7.03 31.23
N PHE A 124 15.11 -7.01 30.24
CA PHE A 124 15.13 -7.95 29.13
C PHE A 124 16.00 -7.46 27.97
N ARG A 125 16.38 -8.35 27.06
CA ARG A 125 17.12 -7.94 25.86
C ARG A 125 16.20 -7.15 24.94
N VAL A 126 15.02 -7.71 24.67
CA VAL A 126 13.98 -7.10 23.86
C VAL A 126 12.62 -7.64 24.31
N ILE A 127 11.65 -6.74 24.41
CA ILE A 127 10.23 -7.10 24.48
C ILE A 127 9.61 -6.79 23.12
N ILE A 128 9.11 -7.83 22.46
CA ILE A 128 8.36 -7.78 21.22
C ILE A 128 6.88 -7.86 21.58
N VAL A 129 6.08 -6.93 21.04
CA VAL A 129 4.63 -6.97 21.15
C VAL A 129 4.00 -7.03 19.76
N SER A 130 2.99 -7.87 19.57
CA SER A 130 2.27 -7.94 18.30
C SER A 130 0.76 -8.06 18.50
N GLY A 131 0.02 -7.73 17.45
CA GLY A 131 -1.43 -7.84 17.44
C GLY A 131 -2.04 -7.57 16.08
N THR A 132 -3.27 -8.03 15.91
CA THR A 132 -4.05 -7.84 14.68
C THR A 132 -4.74 -6.48 14.60
N ASP A 133 -4.85 -5.75 15.71
CA ASP A 133 -5.39 -4.39 15.73
C ASP A 133 -4.26 -3.34 15.63
N SER A 134 -3.97 -2.95 14.39
CA SER A 134 -2.95 -1.94 14.09
C SER A 134 -3.29 -0.56 14.65
N PHE A 135 -4.57 -0.24 14.76
CA PHE A 135 -5.00 1.07 15.23
C PHE A 135 -4.90 1.20 16.76
N THR A 136 -5.05 0.09 17.49
CA THR A 136 -4.76 0.04 18.93
C THR A 136 -3.31 0.43 19.24
N PHE A 137 -2.34 -0.07 18.47
CA PHE A 137 -0.93 0.31 18.65
C PHE A 137 -0.68 1.79 18.37
N TYR A 138 -1.28 2.34 17.30
CA TYR A 138 -1.19 3.77 17.03
C TYR A 138 -1.74 4.62 18.18
N ASN A 139 -2.87 4.22 18.76
CA ASN A 139 -3.45 4.92 19.91
C ASN A 139 -2.55 4.82 21.15
N ALA A 140 -2.00 3.64 21.44
CA ALA A 140 -1.06 3.46 22.55
C ALA A 140 0.21 4.30 22.35
N GLY A 141 0.75 4.39 21.14
CA GLY A 141 1.91 5.23 20.80
C GLY A 141 1.65 6.73 20.87
N ASN A 142 0.38 7.17 20.92
CA ASN A 142 0.00 8.56 21.18
C ASN A 142 -0.47 8.80 22.63
N ASP A 143 -0.33 7.79 23.50
CA ASP A 143 -0.72 7.83 24.91
C ASP A 143 0.43 7.25 25.77
N GLU A 144 0.25 6.10 26.41
CA GLU A 144 1.22 5.52 27.35
C GLU A 144 2.55 5.08 26.71
N LEU A 145 2.57 4.74 25.42
CA LEU A 145 3.77 4.27 24.69
C LEU A 145 4.44 5.37 23.86
N PHE A 146 4.10 6.64 24.08
CA PHE A 146 4.71 7.77 23.36
C PHE A 146 6.25 7.79 23.48
N ASP A 147 6.94 7.81 22.33
CA ASP A 147 8.41 7.73 22.19
C ASP A 147 9.09 6.49 22.81
N ARG A 148 8.30 5.48 23.18
CA ARG A 148 8.74 4.23 23.83
C ARG A 148 8.65 3.01 22.90
N THR A 149 8.44 3.21 21.61
CA THR A 149 8.30 2.10 20.64
C THR A 149 9.23 2.27 19.46
N THR A 150 9.65 1.13 18.92
CA THR A 150 10.17 1.01 17.56
C THR A 150 9.19 0.19 16.76
N ASP A 151 8.52 0.87 15.84
CA ASP A 151 7.39 0.33 15.10
C ASP A 151 7.85 -0.32 13.80
N ILE A 152 7.54 -1.61 13.63
CA ILE A 152 7.77 -2.37 12.39
C ILE A 152 6.43 -2.85 11.86
N HIS A 153 6.09 -2.29 10.70
CA HIS A 153 4.86 -2.57 10.03
C HIS A 153 5.02 -3.67 8.97
N THR A 154 4.03 -4.57 8.87
CA THR A 154 4.10 -5.74 7.97
C THR A 154 3.08 -5.75 6.83
N THR A 155 2.11 -4.83 6.80
CA THR A 155 1.01 -4.89 5.81
C THR A 155 1.49 -4.78 4.37
N TYR A 156 2.51 -3.96 4.14
CA TYR A 156 3.13 -3.88 2.83
C TYR A 156 4.05 -5.08 2.57
N ILE A 157 3.80 -5.76 1.46
CA ILE A 157 4.60 -6.87 0.93
C ILE A 157 4.82 -6.54 -0.53
N SER A 158 6.06 -6.25 -0.92
CA SER A 158 6.38 -5.91 -2.32
C SER A 158 6.08 -7.09 -3.25
N PHE A 159 5.89 -6.81 -4.54
CA PHE A 159 5.75 -7.85 -5.55
C PHE A 159 6.92 -8.84 -5.51
N THR A 160 8.15 -8.34 -5.44
CA THR A 160 9.38 -9.16 -5.41
C THR A 160 9.52 -9.95 -4.11
N GLU A 161 9.12 -9.39 -2.97
CA GLU A 161 9.04 -10.12 -1.71
C GLU A 161 8.01 -11.24 -1.80
N HIS A 162 6.80 -10.97 -2.31
CA HIS A 162 5.78 -11.98 -2.53
C HIS A 162 6.28 -13.12 -3.43
N CYS A 163 6.94 -12.78 -4.54
CA CYS A 163 7.51 -13.77 -5.44
C CYS A 163 8.54 -14.66 -4.77
N ARG A 164 9.39 -14.06 -3.93
CA ARG A 164 10.38 -14.80 -3.16
C ARG A 164 9.67 -15.74 -2.19
N LEU A 165 8.78 -15.22 -1.36
CA LEU A 165 8.10 -15.99 -0.30
C LEU A 165 7.25 -17.14 -0.82
N LEU A 166 6.54 -16.98 -1.95
CA LEU A 166 5.62 -17.99 -2.47
C LEU A 166 6.13 -18.73 -3.72
N GLY A 167 7.27 -18.32 -4.30
CA GLY A 167 7.86 -18.95 -5.48
C GLY A 167 7.15 -18.66 -6.82
N SER A 168 6.16 -17.77 -6.83
CA SER A 168 5.45 -17.32 -8.04
C SER A 168 6.11 -16.07 -8.61
N LYS A 169 6.54 -16.06 -9.88
CA LYS A 169 7.04 -14.83 -10.56
C LYS A 169 5.96 -14.10 -11.37
N SER A 170 4.68 -14.38 -11.08
CA SER A 170 3.56 -13.81 -11.83
C SER A 170 3.06 -12.53 -11.17
N LEU A 171 3.14 -11.42 -11.89
CA LEU A 171 2.57 -10.15 -11.46
C LEU A 171 1.04 -10.22 -11.37
N ASP A 172 0.40 -10.97 -12.27
CA ASP A 172 -1.05 -11.18 -12.23
C ASP A 172 -1.48 -11.96 -10.99
N ASP A 173 -0.70 -12.96 -10.58
CA ASP A 173 -0.95 -13.69 -9.35
C ASP A 173 -0.83 -12.79 -8.11
N TYR A 174 0.18 -11.90 -8.08
CA TYR A 174 0.29 -10.90 -7.01
C TYR A 174 -0.86 -9.88 -7.03
N ILE A 175 -1.28 -9.41 -8.19
CA ILE A 175 -2.40 -8.46 -8.31
C ILE A 175 -3.70 -9.09 -7.80
N HIS A 176 -3.98 -10.34 -8.17
CA HIS A 176 -5.23 -11.00 -7.83
C HIS A 176 -5.31 -11.50 -6.38
N TYR A 177 -4.16 -11.91 -5.80
CA TYR A 177 -4.12 -12.68 -4.55
C TYR A 177 -3.02 -12.27 -3.58
N GLY A 178 -2.11 -11.39 -4.00
CA GLY A 178 -0.94 -10.99 -3.24
C GLY A 178 -1.23 -9.98 -2.13
N GLY A 179 -0.16 -9.57 -1.46
CA GLY A 179 -0.21 -8.69 -0.28
C GLY A 179 -0.69 -9.39 1.01
N LEU A 180 -1.20 -10.62 0.89
CA LEU A 180 -1.61 -11.49 1.98
C LEU A 180 -0.87 -12.83 1.89
N LEU A 181 -0.33 -13.29 3.01
CA LEU A 181 0.41 -14.52 3.20
C LEU A 181 -0.42 -15.45 4.09
N ASN A 182 -1.02 -16.48 3.50
CA ASN A 182 -1.64 -17.55 4.26
C ASN A 182 -0.66 -18.73 4.39
N PRO A 183 -0.34 -19.17 5.62
CA PRO A 183 0.50 -20.35 5.84
C PRO A 183 -0.06 -21.65 5.24
N SER A 184 -1.39 -21.76 5.04
CA SER A 184 -2.00 -22.94 4.40
C SER A 184 -1.80 -22.98 2.88
N GLY A 185 -1.34 -21.88 2.29
CA GLY A 185 -1.28 -21.69 0.83
C GLY A 185 -2.63 -21.32 0.20
N GLU A 186 -3.72 -21.25 0.97
CA GLU A 186 -5.03 -20.82 0.47
C GLU A 186 -5.09 -19.30 0.29
N ARG A 187 -5.70 -18.87 -0.81
CA ARG A 187 -5.86 -17.44 -1.13
C ARG A 187 -6.89 -16.80 -0.21
N VAL A 188 -6.44 -15.94 0.70
CA VAL A 188 -7.27 -15.23 1.69
C VAL A 188 -8.37 -14.42 1.00
N VAL A 189 -7.98 -13.67 -0.03
CA VAL A 189 -8.87 -12.90 -0.89
C VAL A 189 -8.77 -13.48 -2.29
N HIS A 190 -9.89 -13.91 -2.86
CA HIS A 190 -9.94 -14.58 -4.16
C HIS A 190 -11.16 -14.20 -5.01
N ASN A 191 -12.05 -13.35 -4.48
CA ASN A 191 -13.19 -12.73 -5.15
C ASN A 191 -13.64 -11.50 -4.35
N TYR A 192 -14.66 -10.79 -4.82
CA TYR A 192 -15.21 -9.63 -4.09
C TYR A 192 -15.76 -9.99 -2.71
N ASP A 193 -16.48 -11.11 -2.56
CA ASP A 193 -17.10 -11.47 -1.27
C ASP A 193 -16.06 -11.74 -0.18
N SER A 194 -14.98 -12.43 -0.51
CA SER A 194 -13.85 -12.65 0.40
C SER A 194 -13.10 -11.36 0.71
N ALA A 195 -12.91 -10.47 -0.28
CA ALA A 195 -12.35 -9.13 -0.04
C ALA A 195 -13.25 -8.30 0.89
N TYR A 196 -14.56 -8.38 0.70
CA TYR A 196 -15.56 -7.69 1.50
C TYR A 196 -15.51 -8.17 2.96
N GLN A 197 -15.55 -9.49 3.17
CA GLN A 197 -15.45 -10.11 4.50
C GLN A 197 -14.12 -9.78 5.20
N TYR A 198 -13.02 -9.77 4.46
CA TYR A 198 -11.71 -9.38 4.98
C TYR A 198 -11.72 -7.94 5.50
N VAL A 199 -12.23 -7.00 4.71
CA VAL A 199 -12.36 -5.58 5.09
C VAL A 199 -13.26 -5.42 6.32
N ASP A 200 -14.39 -6.11 6.36
CA ASP A 200 -15.33 -6.08 7.47
C ASP A 200 -14.67 -6.47 8.79
N LYS A 201 -14.03 -7.64 8.79
CA LYS A 201 -13.47 -8.27 9.99
C LYS A 201 -12.19 -7.59 10.48
N TYR A 202 -11.34 -7.15 9.55
CA TYR A 202 -9.96 -6.77 9.89
C TYR A 202 -9.66 -5.28 9.70
N ILE A 203 -10.56 -4.52 9.09
CA ILE A 203 -10.45 -3.07 8.99
C ILE A 203 -11.60 -2.44 9.76
N ALA A 204 -12.85 -2.61 9.33
CA ALA A 204 -13.99 -1.92 9.92
C ALA A 204 -14.21 -2.28 11.41
N GLU A 205 -14.22 -3.57 11.76
CA GLU A 205 -14.39 -4.02 13.15
C GLU A 205 -13.21 -3.61 14.04
N ASN A 206 -11.99 -3.54 13.50
CA ASN A 206 -10.82 -3.04 14.24
C ASN A 206 -10.97 -1.54 14.54
N ILE A 207 -11.33 -0.72 13.56
CA ILE A 207 -11.61 0.70 13.77
C ILE A 207 -12.73 0.87 14.80
N TYR A 208 -13.81 0.10 14.68
CA TYR A 208 -14.95 0.14 15.59
C TYR A 208 -14.54 -0.16 17.05
N ARG A 209 -13.75 -1.21 17.27
CA ARG A 209 -13.27 -1.60 18.61
C ARG A 209 -12.26 -0.59 19.16
N SER A 210 -11.24 -0.26 18.38
CA SER A 210 -10.17 0.65 18.79
C SER A 210 -10.68 2.05 19.15
N THR A 211 -11.60 2.62 18.37
CA THR A 211 -12.19 3.94 18.69
C THR A 211 -12.92 3.96 20.04
N ARG A 212 -13.41 2.79 20.52
CA ARG A 212 -14.16 2.65 21.78
C ARG A 212 -13.33 2.15 22.95
N SER A 213 -12.06 1.82 22.73
CA SER A 213 -11.15 1.27 23.76
C SER A 213 -10.56 2.31 24.72
N GLY A 214 -10.94 3.60 24.59
CA GLY A 214 -10.77 4.60 25.64
C GLY A 214 -9.41 5.31 25.69
N CYS A 215 -8.84 5.72 24.56
CA CYS A 215 -7.66 6.61 24.54
C CYS A 215 -7.91 7.92 25.33
N ARG A 216 -6.91 8.46 26.04
CA ARG A 216 -7.05 9.73 26.80
C ARG A 216 -7.38 10.92 25.91
N PHE A 217 -6.88 10.93 24.67
CA PHE A 217 -7.15 11.98 23.69
C PHE A 217 -8.32 11.55 22.82
N ASP A 218 -9.46 12.21 22.99
CA ASP A 218 -10.71 11.86 22.31
C ASP A 218 -10.79 12.33 20.85
N ARG A 219 -9.72 12.05 20.09
CA ARG A 219 -9.53 12.53 18.71
C ARG A 219 -10.52 11.91 17.72
N TYR A 220 -11.17 10.81 18.12
CA TYR A 220 -12.05 10.00 17.26
C TYR A 220 -13.47 9.85 17.82
N GLU A 221 -13.91 10.75 18.72
CA GLU A 221 -15.27 10.75 19.28
C GLU A 221 -16.34 10.71 18.19
N SER A 222 -16.03 11.35 17.05
CA SER A 222 -16.80 11.32 15.80
C SER A 222 -17.20 9.92 15.34
N LEU A 223 -16.29 8.95 15.46
CA LEU A 223 -16.46 7.56 15.03
C LEU A 223 -17.07 6.69 16.13
N LYS A 224 -16.95 7.08 17.41
CA LYS A 224 -17.56 6.34 18.54
C LYS A 224 -19.09 6.38 18.52
N GLY A 225 -19.68 7.43 17.96
CA GLY A 225 -21.13 7.54 17.80
C GLY A 225 -21.71 6.67 16.68
N LEU A 226 -20.88 6.19 15.74
CA LEU A 226 -21.36 5.48 14.55
C LEU A 226 -21.70 4.01 14.84
N PRO A 227 -22.90 3.51 14.48
CA PRO A 227 -23.19 2.08 14.47
C PRO A 227 -22.19 1.30 13.61
N LEU A 228 -21.88 0.06 13.99
CA LEU A 228 -20.94 -0.78 13.24
C LEU A 228 -21.36 -0.96 11.77
N SER A 229 -22.67 -1.06 11.50
CA SER A 229 -23.20 -1.16 10.14
C SER A 229 -22.89 0.06 9.27
N ASP A 230 -22.95 1.27 9.84
CA ASP A 230 -22.66 2.50 9.12
C ASP A 230 -21.15 2.65 8.93
N LEU A 231 -20.35 2.31 9.94
CA LEU A 231 -18.89 2.29 9.83
C LEU A 231 -18.42 1.34 8.73
N LYS A 232 -18.95 0.11 8.69
CA LYS A 232 -18.68 -0.87 7.61
C LYS A 232 -19.03 -0.27 6.25
N MET A 233 -20.24 0.26 6.10
CA MET A 233 -20.68 0.91 4.86
C MET A 233 -19.73 2.03 4.41
N PHE A 234 -19.29 2.91 5.32
CA PHE A 234 -18.36 3.98 5.01
C PHE A 234 -16.98 3.48 4.61
N VAL A 235 -16.43 2.51 5.34
CA VAL A 235 -15.14 1.89 4.99
C VAL A 235 -15.20 1.26 3.59
N HIS A 236 -16.23 0.47 3.30
CA HIS A 236 -16.40 -0.13 1.96
C HIS A 236 -16.50 0.92 0.86
N GLY A 237 -17.30 1.95 1.07
CA GLY A 237 -17.45 3.01 0.08
C GLY A 237 -16.16 3.80 -0.14
N ILE A 238 -15.43 4.14 0.92
CA ILE A 238 -14.11 4.79 0.83
C ILE A 238 -13.12 3.90 0.08
N LEU A 239 -13.04 2.61 0.41
CA LEU A 239 -12.12 1.69 -0.29
C LEU A 239 -12.49 1.51 -1.76
N SER A 240 -13.79 1.53 -2.10
CA SER A 240 -14.21 1.54 -3.50
C SER A 240 -13.67 2.78 -4.23
N LEU A 241 -13.79 3.96 -3.63
CA LEU A 241 -13.31 5.22 -4.19
C LEU A 241 -11.79 5.29 -4.29
N CYS A 242 -11.08 4.84 -3.26
CA CYS A 242 -9.61 4.73 -3.28
C CYS A 242 -9.13 3.66 -4.24
N SER A 243 -9.91 2.62 -4.54
CA SER A 243 -9.53 1.63 -5.56
C SER A 243 -9.61 2.22 -6.98
N GLY A 244 -10.55 3.16 -7.17
CA GLY A 244 -10.94 3.78 -8.42
C GLY A 244 -12.43 3.53 -8.67
N VAL A 245 -13.25 4.59 -8.69
CA VAL A 245 -14.70 4.46 -8.95
C VAL A 245 -15.01 4.71 -10.41
N PHE A 246 -15.82 3.82 -10.94
CA PHE A 246 -16.48 3.99 -12.23
C PHE A 246 -17.42 5.17 -12.17
N ALA A 247 -17.23 6.15 -13.04
CA ALA A 247 -18.12 7.30 -13.14
C ALA A 247 -19.50 6.84 -13.68
N LYS A 248 -20.39 6.41 -12.78
CA LYS A 248 -21.63 5.69 -13.08
C LYS A 248 -22.54 6.44 -14.05
N ASP A 249 -22.80 7.71 -13.79
CA ASP A 249 -23.69 8.53 -14.63
C ASP A 249 -23.12 8.72 -16.04
N LYS A 250 -21.79 8.89 -16.10
CA LYS A 250 -21.01 9.01 -17.34
C LYS A 250 -21.06 7.71 -18.14
N ALA A 251 -20.86 6.57 -17.49
CA ALA A 251 -20.97 5.25 -18.10
C ALA A 251 -22.40 4.98 -18.60
N GLN A 252 -23.43 5.27 -17.79
CA GLN A 252 -24.83 5.11 -18.20
C GLN A 252 -25.18 5.97 -19.42
N ALA A 253 -24.78 7.24 -19.42
CA ALA A 253 -25.04 8.15 -20.53
C ALA A 253 -24.38 7.65 -21.83
N LEU A 254 -23.19 7.06 -21.75
CA LEU A 254 -22.53 6.47 -22.90
C LEU A 254 -23.23 5.19 -23.36
N LEU A 255 -23.48 4.25 -22.44
CA LEU A 255 -24.14 2.98 -22.77
C LEU A 255 -25.51 3.21 -23.41
N LYS A 256 -26.27 4.19 -22.91
CA LYS A 256 -27.54 4.61 -23.51
C LYS A 256 -27.37 5.05 -24.96
N LYS A 257 -26.40 5.94 -25.23
CA LYS A 257 -26.19 6.44 -26.58
C LYS A 257 -25.70 5.38 -27.57
N VAL A 258 -25.03 4.34 -27.07
CA VAL A 258 -24.58 3.19 -27.88
C VAL A 258 -25.76 2.26 -28.16
N ALA A 259 -26.60 2.01 -27.15
CA ALA A 259 -27.83 1.23 -27.32
C ALA A 259 -28.82 1.89 -28.29
N GLU A 260 -28.84 3.22 -28.36
CA GLU A 260 -29.72 4.00 -29.25
C GLU A 260 -29.21 4.11 -30.71
N ASP A 261 -27.93 3.79 -30.98
CA ASP A 261 -27.32 3.89 -32.32
C ASP A 261 -26.37 2.71 -32.58
N GLU A 262 -26.88 1.66 -33.22
CA GLU A 262 -26.11 0.46 -33.60
C GLU A 262 -24.94 0.74 -34.54
N ASN A 263 -24.96 1.87 -35.27
CA ASN A 263 -23.87 2.27 -36.16
C ASN A 263 -22.80 3.08 -35.44
N ARG A 264 -23.01 3.41 -34.16
CA ARG A 264 -22.03 4.14 -33.37
C ARG A 264 -20.81 3.24 -33.16
N PRO A 265 -19.63 3.68 -33.60
CA PRO A 265 -18.52 2.76 -33.68
C PRO A 265 -17.94 2.53 -32.28
N VAL A 266 -17.72 1.25 -31.96
CA VAL A 266 -17.22 0.79 -30.66
C VAL A 266 -15.94 1.51 -30.20
N HIS A 267 -15.16 2.07 -31.13
CA HIS A 267 -13.98 2.88 -30.78
C HIS A 267 -14.30 4.14 -29.95
N GLU A 268 -15.44 4.80 -30.14
CA GLU A 268 -15.84 5.94 -29.30
C GLU A 268 -16.07 5.53 -27.83
N ILE A 269 -16.45 4.26 -27.61
CA ILE A 269 -16.60 3.69 -26.27
C ILE A 269 -15.25 3.43 -25.65
N LEU A 270 -14.29 2.92 -26.44
CA LEU A 270 -12.93 2.65 -26.01
C LEU A 270 -12.20 3.94 -25.60
N ASP A 271 -12.32 5.00 -26.41
CA ASP A 271 -11.74 6.31 -26.10
C ASP A 271 -12.29 6.89 -24.79
N PHE A 272 -13.59 6.74 -24.55
CA PHE A 272 -14.19 7.16 -23.30
C PHE A 272 -13.75 6.32 -22.09
N ILE A 273 -13.61 5.00 -22.27
CA ILE A 273 -13.09 4.09 -21.24
C ILE A 273 -11.66 4.50 -20.86
N GLU A 274 -10.85 4.92 -21.83
CA GLU A 274 -9.50 5.39 -21.62
C GLU A 274 -9.45 6.74 -20.85
N ASP A 275 -10.31 7.70 -21.21
CA ASP A 275 -10.22 9.09 -20.73
C ASP A 275 -11.10 9.47 -19.52
N GLY A 276 -12.20 8.74 -19.29
CA GLY A 276 -13.29 9.24 -18.44
C GLY A 276 -13.83 8.27 -17.38
N PHE A 277 -13.30 7.05 -17.33
CA PHE A 277 -13.97 5.95 -16.63
C PHE A 277 -13.63 5.85 -15.15
N PHE A 278 -12.38 6.10 -14.78
CA PHE A 278 -11.92 6.04 -13.40
C PHE A 278 -11.82 7.45 -12.81
N SER A 279 -12.60 7.71 -11.76
CA SER A 279 -12.39 8.83 -10.86
C SER A 279 -12.00 8.26 -9.49
N GLY A 280 -10.81 8.60 -9.01
CA GLY A 280 -10.36 8.28 -7.66
C GLY A 280 -10.56 9.47 -6.72
N LEU A 281 -10.44 9.20 -5.41
CA LEU A 281 -10.25 10.27 -4.42
C LEU A 281 -8.86 10.87 -4.57
N ASP A 282 -8.76 12.20 -4.47
CA ASP A 282 -7.52 12.93 -4.44
C ASP A 282 -7.30 13.48 -3.03
N ALA A 283 -6.16 13.16 -2.41
CA ALA A 283 -5.77 13.85 -1.20
C ALA A 283 -5.37 15.26 -1.61
N GLY A 284 -6.33 16.19 -1.62
CA GLY A 284 -6.05 17.57 -2.02
C GLY A 284 -4.82 18.17 -1.33
N CYS A 285 -4.31 19.28 -1.87
CA CYS A 285 -3.08 19.91 -1.39
C CYS A 285 -3.17 20.42 0.06
N SER A 286 -4.38 20.55 0.60
CA SER A 286 -4.64 20.93 1.99
C SER A 286 -5.56 19.91 2.68
N SER A 287 -5.45 19.81 4.01
CA SER A 287 -6.30 18.93 4.83
C SER A 287 -7.80 19.17 4.60
N ARG A 288 -8.19 20.42 4.32
CA ARG A 288 -9.57 20.80 4.00
C ARG A 288 -10.04 20.22 2.66
N GLU A 289 -9.21 20.29 1.62
CA GLU A 289 -9.54 19.72 0.30
C GLU A 289 -9.74 18.20 0.38
N VAL A 290 -8.82 17.49 1.06
CA VAL A 290 -8.94 16.04 1.33
C VAL A 290 -10.29 15.71 1.97
N SER A 291 -10.69 16.54 2.94
CA SER A 291 -11.88 16.30 3.75
C SER A 291 -13.16 16.61 2.97
N GLU A 292 -13.15 17.61 2.09
CA GLU A 292 -14.27 17.94 1.21
C GLU A 292 -14.50 16.82 0.18
N GLU A 293 -13.44 16.25 -0.39
CA GLU A 293 -13.53 15.12 -1.32
C GLU A 293 -14.03 13.84 -0.64
N PHE A 294 -13.48 13.48 0.53
CA PHE A 294 -13.98 12.37 1.34
C PHE A 294 -15.43 12.60 1.79
N LEU A 295 -15.79 13.81 2.16
CA LEU A 295 -17.17 14.12 2.58
C LEU A 295 -18.15 13.99 1.43
N ALA A 296 -17.80 14.47 0.23
CA ALA A 296 -18.63 14.30 -0.97
C ALA A 296 -18.83 12.82 -1.29
N ALA A 297 -17.75 12.05 -1.25
CA ALA A 297 -17.73 10.61 -1.38
C ALA A 297 -18.66 9.90 -0.38
N ILE A 298 -18.45 10.14 0.91
CA ILE A 298 -19.20 9.53 1.99
C ILE A 298 -20.68 9.94 1.94
N SER A 299 -20.99 11.18 1.55
CA SER A 299 -22.38 11.64 1.36
C SER A 299 -23.09 10.87 0.24
N VAL A 300 -22.40 10.58 -0.88
CA VAL A 300 -22.94 9.75 -1.96
C VAL A 300 -23.23 8.33 -1.45
N ILE A 301 -22.33 7.76 -0.65
CA ILE A 301 -22.48 6.42 -0.06
C ILE A 301 -23.64 6.36 0.93
N ALA A 302 -23.80 7.40 1.75
CA ALA A 302 -24.86 7.49 2.77
C ALA A 302 -26.26 7.58 2.15
N GLY A 303 -26.38 8.11 0.93
CA GLY A 303 -27.65 8.31 0.23
C GLY A 303 -28.65 9.14 1.06
N ASN A 304 -29.92 8.71 1.09
CA ASN A 304 -31.00 9.38 1.82
C ASN A 304 -31.06 9.04 3.34
N ARG A 305 -30.05 8.35 3.89
CA ARG A 305 -30.03 8.08 5.33
C ARG A 305 -29.94 9.41 6.07
N LYS A 306 -30.72 9.59 7.16
CA LYS A 306 -30.65 10.75 8.06
C LYS A 306 -29.34 10.84 8.87
N LEU A 307 -28.23 10.28 8.37
CA LEU A 307 -26.93 10.46 8.98
C LEU A 307 -26.34 11.78 8.49
N ARG A 308 -26.26 12.75 9.39
CA ARG A 308 -25.54 14.00 9.13
C ARG A 308 -24.04 13.70 9.22
N LEU A 309 -23.41 13.51 8.07
CA LEU A 309 -21.97 13.39 7.97
C LEU A 309 -21.34 14.77 7.98
N GLU A 310 -20.33 14.93 8.81
CA GLU A 310 -19.63 16.20 9.02
C GLU A 310 -18.16 16.05 8.62
N LEU A 311 -17.55 17.16 8.23
CA LEU A 311 -16.19 17.21 7.69
C LEU A 311 -15.15 16.52 8.60
N TYR A 312 -15.29 16.66 9.92
CA TYR A 312 -14.36 16.08 10.88
C TYR A 312 -14.41 14.54 10.93
N MET A 313 -15.56 13.91 10.62
CA MET A 313 -15.65 12.45 10.50
C MET A 313 -14.83 11.95 9.29
N ALA A 314 -14.91 12.67 8.17
CA ALA A 314 -14.11 12.38 6.98
C ALA A 314 -12.61 12.45 7.27
N CYS A 315 -12.15 13.49 8.01
CA CYS A 315 -10.76 13.58 8.48
C CYS A 315 -10.34 12.35 9.29
N CYS A 316 -11.22 11.89 10.19
CA CYS A 316 -10.93 10.75 11.04
C CYS A 316 -10.77 9.46 10.22
N PHE A 317 -11.65 9.21 9.25
CA PHE A 317 -11.52 8.04 8.37
C PHE A 317 -10.23 8.08 7.56
N ASP A 318 -9.89 9.21 6.96
CA ASP A 318 -8.63 9.39 6.23
C ASP A 318 -7.41 9.10 7.11
N GLU A 319 -7.33 9.73 8.29
CA GLU A 319 -6.22 9.51 9.23
C GLU A 319 -6.12 8.03 9.62
N VAL A 320 -7.23 7.42 10.05
CA VAL A 320 -7.24 6.04 10.53
C VAL A 320 -6.82 5.05 9.44
N LEU A 321 -7.38 5.17 8.23
CA LEU A 321 -7.08 4.25 7.13
C LEU A 321 -5.62 4.38 6.65
N ARG A 322 -5.05 5.58 6.67
CA ARG A 322 -3.61 5.78 6.39
C ARG A 322 -2.72 5.24 7.51
N ARG A 323 -3.09 5.42 8.78
CA ARG A 323 -2.31 4.90 9.92
C ARG A 323 -2.34 3.39 10.03
N MET A 324 -3.43 2.77 9.58
CA MET A 324 -3.54 1.32 9.43
C MET A 324 -2.89 0.80 8.14
N ASP A 325 -2.30 1.68 7.31
CA ASP A 325 -1.72 1.36 6.00
C ASP A 325 -2.68 0.51 5.13
N VAL A 326 -3.97 0.88 5.17
CA VAL A 326 -5.00 0.33 4.28
C VAL A 326 -4.97 1.07 2.96
N VAL A 327 -4.81 2.40 3.04
CA VAL A 327 -4.72 3.30 1.89
C VAL A 327 -3.45 4.12 1.96
N SER A 328 -2.93 4.48 0.80
CA SER A 328 -1.83 5.42 0.66
C SER A 328 -2.13 6.38 -0.50
N VAL A 329 -1.21 7.28 -0.78
CA VAL A 329 -1.36 8.30 -1.83
C VAL A 329 -0.10 8.36 -2.67
N PHE A 330 -0.26 8.65 -3.96
CA PHE A 330 0.85 8.94 -4.86
C PHE A 330 0.86 10.39 -5.23
N ARG A 331 2.03 11.02 -5.34
CA ARG A 331 2.10 12.34 -5.96
C ARG A 331 1.84 12.22 -7.46
N GLN A 332 0.99 13.07 -8.00
CA GLN A 332 0.76 13.25 -9.43
C GLN A 332 0.96 14.72 -9.82
N VAL A 333 1.73 14.94 -10.88
CA VAL A 333 2.04 16.27 -11.43
C VAL A 333 1.27 16.42 -12.73
N ASN A 334 0.30 17.35 -12.74
CA ASN A 334 -0.55 17.60 -13.90
C ASN A 334 -0.05 18.81 -14.67
N PHE A 335 0.41 18.57 -15.89
CA PHE A 335 0.78 19.58 -16.86
C PHE A 335 -0.40 19.89 -17.78
N ILE A 336 -0.64 21.16 -18.02
CA ILE A 336 -1.63 21.63 -18.99
C ILE A 336 -0.94 22.52 -20.01
N PHE A 337 -1.30 22.34 -21.27
CA PHE A 337 -0.88 23.20 -22.35
C PHE A 337 -1.78 24.43 -22.44
N GLU A 338 -1.25 25.60 -22.07
CA GLU A 338 -1.94 26.89 -22.07
C GLU A 338 -0.99 27.99 -22.57
N ASP A 339 -1.51 28.91 -23.38
CA ASP A 339 -0.74 30.02 -23.98
C ASP A 339 0.51 29.57 -24.74
N GLY A 340 0.43 28.46 -25.47
CA GLY A 340 1.54 27.93 -26.27
C GLY A 340 2.66 27.28 -25.44
N SER A 341 2.41 26.96 -24.17
CA SER A 341 3.42 26.32 -23.31
C SER A 341 2.80 25.37 -22.29
N TRP A 342 3.57 24.33 -21.91
CA TRP A 342 3.20 23.46 -20.80
C TRP A 342 3.42 24.16 -19.46
N LYS A 343 2.39 24.22 -18.62
CA LYS A 343 2.42 24.75 -17.25
C LYS A 343 1.97 23.67 -16.26
N ILE A 344 2.50 23.69 -15.04
CA ILE A 344 1.97 22.83 -13.98
C ILE A 344 0.67 23.48 -13.49
N LYS A 345 -0.46 22.78 -13.65
CA LYS A 345 -1.75 23.28 -13.17
C LYS A 345 -1.93 23.03 -11.67
N ARG A 346 -1.78 21.75 -11.28
CA ARG A 346 -2.02 21.28 -9.91
C ARG A 346 -1.16 20.06 -9.62
N ARG A 347 -0.71 19.94 -8.38
CA ARG A 347 -0.20 18.69 -7.82
C ARG A 347 -1.33 18.00 -7.11
N THR A 348 -1.60 16.75 -7.46
CA THR A 348 -2.65 15.94 -6.85
C THR A 348 -2.00 14.77 -6.12
N TYR A 349 -2.71 14.20 -5.16
CA TYR A 349 -2.29 13.03 -4.42
C TYR A 349 -3.36 11.93 -4.46
N PRO A 350 -3.59 11.27 -5.61
CA PRO A 350 -4.60 10.22 -5.73
C PRO A 350 -4.39 9.13 -4.68
N TYR A 351 -5.49 8.74 -4.02
CA TYR A 351 -5.49 7.60 -3.11
C TYR A 351 -5.45 6.28 -3.88
N HIS A 352 -4.83 5.30 -3.24
CA HIS A 352 -4.90 3.91 -3.64
C HIS A 352 -5.00 2.98 -2.42
N VAL A 353 -5.63 1.83 -2.62
CA VAL A 353 -5.61 0.74 -1.63
C VAL A 353 -4.28 -0.01 -1.75
N ILE A 354 -3.57 -0.17 -0.63
CA ILE A 354 -2.22 -0.77 -0.61
C ILE A 354 -2.29 -2.27 -0.92
N GLN A 355 -3.32 -2.96 -0.41
CA GLN A 355 -3.48 -4.39 -0.59
C GLN A 355 -3.98 -4.72 -2.02
N PRO A 356 -3.15 -5.33 -2.89
CA PRO A 356 -3.45 -5.47 -4.31
C PRO A 356 -4.67 -6.35 -4.55
N ALA A 357 -4.80 -7.48 -3.83
CA ALA A 357 -5.94 -8.37 -3.96
C ALA A 357 -7.25 -7.67 -3.58
N VAL A 358 -7.29 -6.97 -2.44
CA VAL A 358 -8.47 -6.21 -2.00
C VAL A 358 -8.85 -5.20 -3.08
N ARG A 359 -7.88 -4.42 -3.56
CA ARG A 359 -8.13 -3.41 -4.59
C ARG A 359 -8.66 -4.00 -5.90
N TYR A 360 -8.01 -5.04 -6.40
CA TYR A 360 -8.39 -5.69 -7.66
C TYR A 360 -9.85 -6.14 -7.61
N TRP A 361 -10.28 -6.79 -6.53
CA TRP A 361 -11.64 -7.30 -6.43
C TRP A 361 -12.69 -6.21 -6.23
N TYR A 362 -12.34 -5.06 -5.64
CA TYR A 362 -13.23 -3.89 -5.63
C TYR A 362 -13.39 -3.27 -7.02
N LEU A 363 -12.32 -3.21 -7.81
CA LEU A 363 -12.37 -2.79 -9.21
C LEU A 363 -13.19 -3.75 -10.06
N GLN A 364 -13.00 -5.07 -9.89
CA GLN A 364 -13.83 -6.06 -10.57
C GLN A 364 -15.31 -5.92 -10.19
N LYS A 365 -15.62 -5.63 -8.91
CA LYS A 365 -17.02 -5.40 -8.52
C LYS A 365 -17.64 -4.19 -9.21
N GLY A 366 -16.85 -3.13 -9.39
CA GLY A 366 -17.29 -1.97 -10.13
C GLY A 366 -17.51 -2.24 -11.63
N ARG A 367 -16.71 -3.14 -12.23
CA ARG A 367 -16.92 -3.62 -13.60
C ARG A 367 -18.20 -4.45 -13.72
N GLU A 368 -18.43 -5.41 -12.82
CA GLU A 368 -19.68 -6.21 -12.79
C GLU A 368 -20.90 -5.27 -12.75
N PHE A 369 -20.85 -4.23 -11.92
CA PHE A 369 -21.92 -3.25 -11.83
C PHE A 369 -22.23 -2.53 -13.15
N ILE A 370 -21.22 -2.31 -14.00
CA ILE A 370 -21.42 -1.72 -15.33
C ILE A 370 -22.08 -2.73 -16.27
N GLU A 371 -21.64 -3.98 -16.19
CA GLU A 371 -22.16 -5.09 -17.00
C GLU A 371 -23.62 -5.42 -16.62
N ASP A 372 -24.06 -5.09 -15.40
CA ASP A 372 -25.43 -5.28 -14.92
C ASP A 372 -26.41 -4.14 -15.32
N TYR A 373 -25.94 -3.06 -15.95
CA TYR A 373 -26.82 -1.92 -16.29
C TYR A 373 -27.83 -2.25 -17.39
N ARG A 374 -29.02 -1.63 -17.30
CA ARG A 374 -30.11 -1.74 -18.28
C ARG A 374 -29.61 -1.60 -19.72
N TYR A 375 -28.91 -0.52 -20.03
CA TYR A 375 -28.43 -0.23 -21.39
C TYR A 375 -27.32 -1.17 -21.86
N TYR A 376 -26.54 -1.75 -20.95
CA TYR A 376 -25.51 -2.73 -21.33
C TYR A 376 -26.15 -3.95 -21.98
N ASN A 377 -27.29 -4.42 -21.47
CA ASN A 377 -28.04 -5.54 -22.03
C ASN A 377 -28.75 -5.23 -23.35
N GLU A 378 -28.86 -3.95 -23.72
CA GLU A 378 -29.41 -3.50 -25.01
C GLU A 378 -28.31 -3.44 -26.10
N ILE A 379 -27.03 -3.59 -25.75
CA ILE A 379 -25.89 -3.63 -26.68
C ILE A 379 -25.73 -5.04 -27.28
N SER A 380 -25.29 -5.11 -28.55
CA SER A 380 -24.95 -6.36 -29.23
C SER A 380 -23.95 -7.22 -28.44
N GLU A 381 -23.98 -8.54 -28.64
CA GLU A 381 -23.07 -9.46 -27.95
C GLU A 381 -21.59 -9.14 -28.22
N ASP A 382 -21.25 -8.78 -29.46
CA ASP A 382 -19.89 -8.39 -29.85
C ASP A 382 -19.45 -7.06 -29.21
N GLY A 383 -20.36 -6.08 -29.15
CA GLY A 383 -20.14 -4.82 -28.44
C GLY A 383 -19.88 -5.04 -26.95
N ARG A 384 -20.70 -5.86 -26.28
CA ARG A 384 -20.51 -6.23 -24.87
C ARG A 384 -19.17 -6.92 -24.63
N LYS A 385 -18.80 -7.89 -25.47
CA LYS A 385 -17.48 -8.57 -25.38
C LYS A 385 -16.32 -7.58 -25.53
N THR A 386 -16.45 -6.62 -26.43
CA THR A 386 -15.41 -5.60 -26.65
C THR A 386 -15.28 -4.64 -25.47
N ILE A 387 -16.40 -4.15 -24.92
CA ILE A 387 -16.43 -3.31 -23.73
C ILE A 387 -15.81 -4.05 -22.54
N SER A 388 -16.29 -5.27 -22.26
CA SER A 388 -15.82 -6.07 -21.13
C SER A 388 -14.31 -6.34 -21.22
N ARG A 389 -13.79 -6.63 -22.41
CA ARG A 389 -12.34 -6.80 -22.65
C ARG A 389 -11.57 -5.51 -22.39
N ALA A 390 -12.06 -4.37 -22.88
CA ALA A 390 -11.42 -3.07 -22.70
C ALA A 390 -11.39 -2.65 -21.22
N LEU A 391 -12.49 -2.86 -20.49
CA LEU A 391 -12.55 -2.61 -19.05
C LEU A 391 -11.57 -3.48 -18.28
N GLY A 392 -11.50 -4.78 -18.59
CA GLY A 392 -10.52 -5.68 -18.01
C GLY A 392 -9.09 -5.20 -18.25
N ALA A 393 -8.74 -4.91 -19.51
CA ALA A 393 -7.40 -4.43 -19.87
C ALA A 393 -7.02 -3.12 -19.16
N LYS A 394 -7.98 -2.20 -19.00
CA LYS A 394 -7.77 -0.93 -18.28
C LYS A 394 -7.57 -1.15 -16.78
N ILE A 395 -8.35 -2.04 -16.14
CA ILE A 395 -8.15 -2.43 -14.73
C ILE A 395 -6.76 -3.04 -14.55
N ASP A 396 -6.37 -3.96 -15.43
CA ASP A 396 -5.08 -4.63 -15.31
C ASP A 396 -3.91 -3.63 -15.48
N ARG A 397 -4.00 -2.73 -16.46
CA ARG A 397 -3.01 -1.66 -16.66
C ARG A 397 -2.92 -0.75 -15.44
N LEU A 398 -4.06 -0.36 -14.86
CA LEU A 398 -4.12 0.45 -13.63
C LEU A 398 -3.44 -0.27 -12.46
N MET A 399 -3.79 -1.54 -12.24
CA MET A 399 -3.24 -2.35 -11.16
C MET A 399 -1.73 -2.55 -11.28
N VAL A 400 -1.23 -2.83 -12.49
CA VAL A 400 0.21 -2.96 -12.75
C VAL A 400 0.92 -1.63 -12.49
N ALA A 401 0.43 -0.53 -13.06
CA ALA A 401 1.06 0.77 -12.96
C ALA A 401 1.19 1.24 -11.51
N GLU A 402 0.10 1.13 -10.75
CA GLU A 402 0.08 1.59 -9.37
C GLU A 402 0.79 0.64 -8.41
N THR A 403 0.78 -0.67 -8.67
CA THR A 403 1.62 -1.62 -7.93
C THR A 403 3.09 -1.27 -8.04
N VAL A 404 3.57 -1.04 -9.28
CA VAL A 404 4.96 -0.68 -9.53
C VAL A 404 5.29 0.68 -8.91
N LEU A 405 4.40 1.67 -9.04
CA LEU A 405 4.57 2.99 -8.45
C LEU A 405 4.68 2.90 -6.92
N HIS A 406 3.86 2.08 -6.27
CA HIS A 406 3.92 1.82 -4.84
C HIS A 406 5.22 1.16 -4.42
N ASP A 407 5.62 0.11 -5.13
CA ASP A 407 6.82 -0.64 -4.77
C ASP A 407 8.07 0.24 -4.88
N VAL A 408 8.23 0.96 -5.99
CA VAL A 408 9.34 1.90 -6.19
C VAL A 408 9.32 2.98 -5.10
N GLY A 409 8.15 3.54 -4.81
CA GLY A 409 7.97 4.54 -3.75
C GLY A 409 8.40 4.03 -2.37
N CYS A 410 7.95 2.84 -1.98
CA CYS A 410 8.29 2.20 -0.71
C CYS A 410 9.79 1.91 -0.60
N ILE A 411 10.39 1.28 -1.62
CA ILE A 411 11.82 0.92 -1.62
C ILE A 411 12.69 2.17 -1.49
N LEU A 412 12.45 3.18 -2.32
CA LEU A 412 13.27 4.39 -2.36
C LEU A 412 13.00 5.37 -1.21
N SER A 413 11.83 5.31 -0.58
CA SER A 413 11.51 6.17 0.58
C SER A 413 12.44 5.95 1.78
N THR A 414 13.14 4.81 1.81
CA THR A 414 14.12 4.47 2.86
C THR A 414 15.48 5.15 2.67
N VAL A 415 15.71 5.81 1.54
CA VAL A 415 16.99 6.44 1.18
C VAL A 415 16.95 7.92 1.49
N PHE A 416 17.86 8.35 2.37
CA PHE A 416 17.98 9.73 2.81
C PHE A 416 19.26 10.40 2.33
N ARG A 417 19.16 11.66 1.94
CA ARG A 417 20.26 12.59 1.71
C ARG A 417 20.54 13.40 2.98
N LYS A 418 21.81 13.59 3.32
CA LYS A 418 22.23 14.51 4.39
C LYS A 418 22.19 15.97 3.87
N ASN A 419 21.53 16.85 4.60
CA ASN A 419 21.56 18.30 4.39
C ASN A 419 21.93 19.02 5.71
N TRP A 420 22.05 20.35 5.69
CA TRP A 420 22.42 21.14 6.87
C TRP A 420 21.30 21.28 7.92
N LEU A 421 20.05 20.91 7.58
CA LEU A 421 18.87 20.93 8.44
C LEU A 421 18.49 19.52 8.96
N GLY A 422 19.14 18.44 8.52
CA GLY A 422 18.78 17.06 8.82
C GLY A 422 18.96 16.06 7.67
N ARG A 423 18.13 15.01 7.64
CA ARG A 423 18.08 13.97 6.59
C ARG A 423 16.79 14.15 5.78
N ASP A 424 16.90 14.59 4.53
CA ASP A 424 15.77 14.66 3.59
C ASP A 424 15.72 13.41 2.70
N LYS A 425 14.58 13.10 2.09
CA LYS A 425 14.49 12.02 1.10
C LYS A 425 15.36 12.36 -0.12
N ARG A 426 16.21 11.42 -0.55
CA ARG A 426 17.03 11.59 -1.76
C ARG A 426 16.17 11.52 -3.01
N PHE A 427 15.33 10.50 -3.09
CA PHE A 427 14.47 10.25 -4.25
C PHE A 427 13.05 10.73 -4.00
N GLU A 428 12.44 11.27 -5.04
CA GLU A 428 11.01 11.53 -5.12
C GLU A 428 10.39 10.70 -6.25
N VAL A 429 9.24 10.11 -5.98
CA VAL A 429 8.53 9.20 -6.90
C VAL A 429 7.13 9.77 -7.16
N PHE A 430 6.75 9.93 -8.43
CA PHE A 430 5.46 10.53 -8.81
C PHE A 430 5.02 10.13 -10.22
N ARG A 431 3.74 10.36 -10.53
CA ARG A 431 3.17 10.26 -11.89
C ARG A 431 3.16 11.63 -12.57
N ALA A 432 3.37 11.68 -13.88
CA ALA A 432 3.24 12.91 -14.67
C ALA A 432 2.19 12.75 -15.76
N GLU A 433 1.16 13.59 -15.75
CA GLU A 433 0.14 13.65 -16.81
C GLU A 433 0.23 14.95 -17.59
N PHE A 434 0.06 14.88 -18.90
CA PHE A 434 0.08 16.02 -19.82
C PHE A 434 -1.28 16.10 -20.50
N ARG A 435 -2.01 17.19 -20.29
CA ARG A 435 -3.32 17.45 -20.92
C ARG A 435 -3.28 18.67 -21.82
N LYS A 436 -3.85 18.54 -23.02
CA LYS A 436 -3.98 19.62 -24.01
C LYS A 436 -5.44 19.71 -24.43
N ASP A 437 -6.02 20.91 -24.33
CA ASP A 437 -7.43 21.16 -24.64
C ASP A 437 -8.42 20.24 -23.88
N GLY A 438 -8.05 19.84 -22.67
CA GLY A 438 -8.85 18.96 -21.81
C GLY A 438 -8.60 17.45 -22.01
N CYS A 439 -7.99 17.04 -23.12
CA CYS A 439 -7.68 15.66 -23.45
C CYS A 439 -6.31 15.22 -22.91
N LEU A 440 -6.15 13.94 -22.59
CA LEU A 440 -4.86 13.36 -22.23
C LEU A 440 -3.97 13.32 -23.49
N TYR A 441 -2.84 14.03 -23.44
CA TYR A 441 -1.87 14.09 -24.53
C TYR A 441 -0.73 13.07 -24.34
N GLY A 442 -0.31 12.85 -23.09
CA GLY A 442 0.69 11.85 -22.75
C GLY A 442 0.87 11.71 -21.25
N CYS A 443 1.50 10.62 -20.81
CA CYS A 443 1.82 10.42 -19.41
C CYS A 443 3.11 9.64 -19.20
N TYR A 444 3.73 9.87 -18.05
CA TYR A 444 4.70 8.96 -17.45
C TYR A 444 4.03 8.36 -16.22
N ASP A 445 3.79 7.06 -16.25
CA ASP A 445 3.14 6.33 -15.15
C ASP A 445 4.01 6.33 -13.89
N LEU A 446 5.33 6.43 -14.07
CA LEU A 446 6.31 6.56 -13.01
C LEU A 446 7.40 7.55 -13.44
N VAL A 447 7.74 8.47 -12.53
CA VAL A 447 8.92 9.33 -12.61
C VAL A 447 9.67 9.20 -11.30
N VAL A 448 10.97 8.91 -11.39
CA VAL A 448 11.87 8.92 -10.23
C VAL A 448 12.82 10.10 -10.37
N HIS A 449 12.72 11.05 -9.46
CA HIS A 449 13.57 12.23 -9.40
C HIS A 449 14.60 12.09 -8.28
N ASP A 450 15.88 12.32 -8.60
CA ASP A 450 16.98 12.34 -7.64
C ASP A 450 17.37 13.78 -7.32
N TRP A 451 17.07 14.20 -6.10
CA TRP A 451 17.40 15.53 -5.61
C TRP A 451 18.91 15.75 -5.44
N GLU A 452 19.70 14.67 -5.32
CA GLU A 452 21.14 14.75 -5.15
C GLU A 452 21.83 15.18 -6.45
N THR A 453 21.49 14.54 -7.56
CA THR A 453 22.09 14.78 -8.87
C THR A 453 21.28 15.74 -9.74
N LEU A 454 20.10 16.17 -9.30
CA LEU A 454 19.15 16.98 -10.07
C LEU A 454 18.87 16.34 -11.45
N SER A 455 18.43 15.09 -11.39
CA SER A 455 18.15 14.28 -12.57
C SER A 455 16.95 13.37 -12.34
N HIS A 456 16.36 12.87 -13.42
CA HIS A 456 15.20 12.00 -13.33
C HIS A 456 15.25 10.83 -14.33
N TRP A 457 14.44 9.82 -14.05
CA TRP A 457 14.08 8.72 -14.95
C TRP A 457 12.57 8.74 -15.18
N GLY A 458 12.16 8.61 -16.43
CA GLY A 458 10.75 8.52 -16.82
C GLY A 458 10.38 7.10 -17.26
N PHE A 459 9.18 6.66 -16.92
CA PHE A 459 8.69 5.34 -17.29
C PHE A 459 7.25 5.36 -17.77
N VAL A 460 6.97 4.56 -18.80
CA VAL A 460 5.61 4.14 -19.17
C VAL A 460 5.47 2.67 -18.80
N ILE A 461 4.30 2.30 -18.31
CA ILE A 461 4.04 0.94 -17.85
C ILE A 461 3.08 0.26 -18.83
N ASN A 462 3.57 -0.83 -19.42
CA ASN A 462 2.81 -1.67 -20.33
C ASN A 462 2.48 -3.01 -19.67
N ASN A 463 1.21 -3.39 -19.68
CA ASN A 463 0.73 -4.65 -19.11
C ASN A 463 0.99 -5.87 -20.02
N GLY A 464 1.50 -5.67 -21.24
CA GLY A 464 1.80 -6.71 -22.20
C GLY A 464 3.12 -7.46 -21.95
N PHE A 465 3.30 -8.54 -22.71
CA PHE A 465 4.53 -9.34 -22.74
C PHE A 465 5.46 -8.98 -23.91
N GLU A 466 4.97 -8.17 -24.84
CA GLU A 466 5.68 -7.79 -26.07
C GLU A 466 5.88 -6.29 -26.12
N ALA A 467 6.98 -5.87 -26.75
CA ALA A 467 7.24 -4.45 -27.02
C ALA A 467 6.22 -3.93 -28.04
N SER A 468 5.58 -2.79 -27.76
CA SER A 468 4.61 -2.19 -28.66
C SER A 468 5.19 -0.99 -29.41
N SER A 469 4.81 -0.82 -30.67
CA SER A 469 5.18 0.35 -31.47
C SER A 469 4.55 1.66 -30.99
N GLU A 470 3.49 1.58 -30.17
CA GLU A 470 2.86 2.75 -29.55
C GLU A 470 3.73 3.32 -28.44
N ASP A 471 4.35 2.44 -27.63
CA ASP A 471 5.32 2.84 -26.61
C ASP A 471 6.50 3.61 -27.27
N ASP A 472 7.06 3.06 -28.36
CA ASP A 472 8.15 3.71 -29.11
C ASP A 472 7.78 5.12 -29.61
N ARG A 473 6.50 5.35 -29.99
CA ARG A 473 6.02 6.66 -30.45
C ARG A 473 5.90 7.66 -29.30
N LEU A 474 5.41 7.25 -28.14
CA LEU A 474 5.23 8.14 -26.98
C LEU A 474 6.57 8.75 -26.54
N PHE A 475 7.67 8.01 -26.66
CA PHE A 475 9.02 8.47 -26.32
C PHE A 475 9.74 9.23 -27.43
N SER A 476 9.17 9.28 -28.62
CA SER A 476 9.66 10.18 -29.68
C SER A 476 9.21 11.62 -29.45
N ASP A 477 8.31 11.87 -28.50
CA ASP A 477 7.81 13.19 -28.16
C ASP A 477 8.82 14.00 -27.34
N ARG A 478 9.64 14.77 -28.05
CA ARG A 478 10.66 15.65 -27.48
C ARG A 478 10.07 16.76 -26.62
N GLU A 479 8.83 17.19 -26.87
CA GLU A 479 8.23 18.31 -26.16
C GLU A 479 7.99 17.95 -24.68
N LEU A 480 7.47 16.74 -24.44
CA LEU A 480 7.20 16.24 -23.09
C LEU A 480 8.49 16.00 -22.30
N GLN A 481 9.50 15.42 -22.95
CA GLN A 481 10.81 15.19 -22.34
C GLN A 481 11.50 16.49 -21.99
N GLU A 482 11.52 17.47 -22.89
CA GLU A 482 12.07 18.79 -22.63
C GLU A 482 11.35 19.47 -21.47
N LYS A 483 10.03 19.29 -21.37
CA LYS A 483 9.26 19.88 -20.27
C LYS A 483 9.61 19.26 -18.93
N LEU A 484 9.69 17.93 -18.84
CA LEU A 484 10.15 17.26 -17.62
C LEU A 484 11.58 17.67 -17.27
N GLN A 485 12.47 17.74 -18.26
CA GLN A 485 13.86 18.13 -18.03
C GLN A 485 14.02 19.56 -17.51
N LYS A 486 13.25 20.50 -18.04
CA LYS A 486 13.22 21.88 -17.52
C LYS A 486 12.73 21.93 -16.07
N GLN A 487 11.85 21.02 -15.67
CA GLN A 487 11.21 21.02 -14.35
C GLN A 487 11.98 20.22 -13.27
N PHE A 488 12.59 19.11 -13.65
CA PHE A 488 13.17 18.10 -12.75
C PHE A 488 14.64 17.77 -13.08
N GLY A 489 15.31 18.65 -13.82
CA GLY A 489 16.71 18.50 -14.17
C GLY A 489 16.96 17.42 -15.23
N ARG A 490 18.22 16.97 -15.35
CA ARG A 490 18.66 16.12 -16.47
C ARG A 490 17.85 14.83 -16.58
N CYS A 491 17.36 14.49 -17.77
CA CYS A 491 16.81 13.16 -18.03
C CYS A 491 17.96 12.15 -18.16
N ASN A 492 18.01 11.16 -17.27
CA ASN A 492 19.03 10.09 -17.31
C ASN A 492 18.62 8.97 -18.26
N ASN A 493 17.35 8.57 -18.24
CA ASN A 493 16.81 7.57 -19.13
C ASN A 493 15.28 7.64 -19.19
N VAL A 494 14.73 7.05 -20.24
CA VAL A 494 13.29 6.81 -20.39
C VAL A 494 13.09 5.37 -20.83
N ALA A 495 12.27 4.61 -20.11
CA ALA A 495 12.10 3.18 -20.34
C ALA A 495 10.64 2.73 -20.24
N VAL A 496 10.33 1.60 -20.87
CA VAL A 496 9.07 0.87 -20.69
C VAL A 496 9.28 -0.20 -19.61
N LEU A 497 8.41 -0.22 -18.61
CA LEU A 497 8.31 -1.36 -17.70
C LEU A 497 7.18 -2.27 -18.16
N TYR A 498 7.47 -3.57 -18.33
CA TYR A 498 6.50 -4.54 -18.83
C TYR A 498 6.76 -5.97 -18.35
N LYS A 499 5.89 -6.92 -18.71
CA LYS A 499 5.99 -8.32 -18.26
C LYS A 499 6.92 -9.19 -19.11
N GLY A 500 7.34 -8.69 -20.27
CA GLY A 500 8.21 -9.42 -21.20
C GLY A 500 9.68 -9.41 -20.81
N LYS A 501 10.54 -9.94 -21.69
CA LYS A 501 11.99 -10.04 -21.48
C LYS A 501 12.70 -8.72 -21.80
N SER A 502 13.44 -8.17 -20.84
CA SER A 502 14.23 -6.94 -21.03
C SER A 502 15.02 -6.91 -22.35
N SER A 503 14.90 -5.82 -23.10
CA SER A 503 15.45 -5.66 -24.44
C SER A 503 15.57 -4.18 -24.84
N ILE A 504 16.27 -3.90 -25.93
CA ILE A 504 16.30 -2.56 -26.55
C ILE A 504 15.64 -2.69 -27.93
N SER A 505 14.62 -1.87 -28.22
CA SER A 505 13.94 -1.91 -29.52
C SER A 505 14.85 -1.37 -30.63
N ARG A 506 14.47 -1.62 -31.88
CA ARG A 506 15.17 -1.07 -33.06
C ARG A 506 15.22 0.46 -33.06
N PHE A 507 14.30 1.11 -32.36
CA PHE A 507 14.22 2.56 -32.23
C PHE A 507 15.02 3.10 -31.03
N GLY A 508 15.69 2.22 -30.27
CA GLY A 508 16.49 2.59 -29.11
C GLY A 508 15.72 2.70 -27.79
N THR A 509 14.42 2.40 -27.79
CA THR A 509 13.61 2.37 -26.56
C THR A 509 14.04 1.22 -25.67
N VAL A 510 14.27 1.50 -24.40
CA VAL A 510 14.66 0.50 -23.40
C VAL A 510 13.40 -0.14 -22.81
N TYR A 511 13.26 -1.45 -22.95
CA TYR A 511 12.21 -2.25 -22.34
C TYR A 511 12.81 -3.05 -21.18
N LEU A 512 12.26 -2.91 -19.98
CA LEU A 512 12.72 -3.59 -18.76
C LEU A 512 11.60 -4.45 -18.19
N ASN A 513 11.93 -5.71 -17.90
CA ASN A 513 11.05 -6.60 -17.16
C ASN A 513 10.78 -6.02 -15.76
N ILE A 514 9.50 -5.97 -15.34
CA ILE A 514 9.09 -5.42 -14.04
C ILE A 514 9.73 -6.16 -12.86
N TYR A 515 9.79 -7.49 -12.89
CA TYR A 515 10.38 -8.28 -11.81
C TYR A 515 11.87 -8.00 -11.67
N ASP A 516 12.60 -8.00 -12.78
CA ASP A 516 14.05 -7.74 -12.77
C ASP A 516 14.35 -6.30 -12.31
N PHE A 517 13.55 -5.33 -12.77
CA PHE A 517 13.66 -3.94 -12.36
C PHE A 517 13.46 -3.76 -10.86
N LEU A 518 12.36 -4.27 -10.31
CA LEU A 518 12.06 -4.15 -8.88
C LEU A 518 13.07 -4.95 -8.02
N SER A 519 13.53 -6.11 -8.48
CA SER A 519 14.51 -6.94 -7.76
C SER A 519 15.88 -6.26 -7.68
N SER A 520 16.32 -5.65 -8.79
CA SER A 520 17.55 -4.85 -8.81
C SER A 520 17.39 -3.60 -7.95
N LEU A 521 16.21 -2.97 -7.94
CA LEU A 521 15.93 -1.80 -7.11
C LEU A 521 15.98 -2.11 -5.61
N GLU A 522 15.41 -3.23 -5.16
CA GLU A 522 15.48 -3.67 -3.76
C GLU A 522 16.93 -3.91 -3.30
N SER A 523 17.75 -4.48 -4.20
CA SER A 523 19.14 -4.84 -3.92
C SER A 523 20.07 -3.62 -3.89
N ASN A 524 19.89 -2.68 -4.83
CA ASN A 524 20.79 -1.55 -5.00
C ASN A 524 20.33 -0.28 -4.26
N ARG A 525 19.01 -0.06 -4.17
CA ARG A 525 18.36 1.16 -3.67
C ARG A 525 18.89 2.46 -4.28
N ASP A 526 19.39 2.38 -5.52
CA ASP A 526 19.95 3.50 -6.27
C ASP A 526 19.63 3.31 -7.76
N MET A 527 18.87 4.24 -8.33
CA MET A 527 18.40 4.15 -9.72
C MET A 527 19.52 4.11 -10.75
N GLY A 528 20.65 4.80 -10.49
CA GLY A 528 21.79 4.79 -11.40
C GLY A 528 22.45 3.41 -11.48
N LYS A 529 22.61 2.75 -10.33
CA LYS A 529 23.13 1.36 -10.26
C LYS A 529 22.19 0.38 -10.94
N VAL A 530 20.88 0.49 -10.69
CA VAL A 530 19.84 -0.37 -11.30
C VAL A 530 19.91 -0.32 -12.81
N PHE A 531 19.90 0.89 -13.39
CA PHE A 531 19.97 1.03 -14.85
C PHE A 531 21.26 0.48 -15.43
N LYS A 532 22.40 0.73 -14.77
CA LYS A 532 23.69 0.20 -15.20
C LYS A 532 23.67 -1.33 -15.23
N GLU A 533 23.20 -1.96 -14.16
CA GLU A 533 23.10 -3.42 -14.05
C GLU A 533 22.22 -4.03 -15.15
N LEU A 534 21.01 -3.48 -15.33
CA LEU A 534 20.04 -4.02 -16.28
C LEU A 534 20.48 -3.84 -17.75
N LEU A 535 21.03 -2.66 -18.10
CA LEU A 535 21.51 -2.39 -19.47
C LEU A 535 22.74 -3.23 -19.83
N GLU A 536 23.66 -3.45 -18.88
CA GLU A 536 24.77 -4.38 -19.05
C GLU A 536 24.28 -5.83 -19.24
N GLY A 537 23.21 -6.21 -18.53
CA GLY A 537 22.54 -7.50 -18.68
C GLY A 537 21.97 -7.72 -20.08
N ILE A 538 21.25 -6.72 -20.63
CA ILE A 538 20.71 -6.78 -22.00
C ILE A 538 21.85 -6.92 -23.02
N SER A 539 22.90 -6.10 -22.89
CA SER A 539 24.04 -6.09 -23.83
C SER A 539 24.83 -7.41 -23.87
N LYS A 540 24.74 -8.24 -22.82
CA LYS A 540 25.34 -9.58 -22.77
C LYS A 540 24.44 -10.66 -23.39
N LEU A 541 23.14 -10.44 -23.46
CA LEU A 541 22.17 -11.38 -24.06
C LEU A 541 22.09 -11.26 -25.59
N ASP A 542 22.51 -10.11 -26.13
CA ASP A 542 22.56 -9.84 -27.58
C ASP A 542 23.90 -10.25 -28.23
N LYS A 543 24.81 -10.86 -27.46
CA LYS A 543 26.05 -11.49 -27.94
C LYS A 543 25.93 -13.01 -27.87
#